data_AF-A0A357Y5A6-F1
#
_entry.id   AF-A0A357Y5A6-F1
#
_cell.length_a   1.000
_cell.length_b   1.000
_cell.length_c   1.000
_cell.angle_alpha   90.00
_cell.angle_beta   90.00
_cell.angle_gamma   90.00
#
_symmetry.space_group_name_H-M   'P 1'
#
loop_
_entity.id
_entity.type
_entity.pdbx_description
1 polymer ?
#
loop_
_entity_poly.entity_id
_entity_poly.type
_entity_poly.pdbx_seq_one_letter_code
_entity_poly.pdbx_strand_id
1 'polypeptide(L)'
;MEKEKLVLEIPYGTRDFLFAEASCKRDIETKLAGTFRQWGYDEVVTPTIEYLDNLTLGSSRSLEPQLLKLFDQSNRTLALRHEMTTPIARLA
;
A
#
# COMPACT_ATOMS: atom_id res chain seq x y z
N MET A 1 1.13 9.75 -41.41
CA MET A 1 1.73 10.13 -40.11
C MET A 1 0.61 10.07 -39.08
N GLU A 2 0.38 8.89 -38.52
CA GLU A 2 -0.62 8.72 -37.46
C GLU A 2 -0.14 9.52 -36.25
N LYS A 3 -1.00 10.40 -35.73
CA LYS A 3 -0.74 11.08 -34.47
C LYS A 3 -0.77 10.01 -33.39
N GLU A 4 0.39 9.69 -32.81
CA GLU A 4 0.47 8.91 -31.58
C GLU A 4 -0.43 9.57 -30.55
N LYS A 5 -1.55 8.92 -30.26
CA LYS A 5 -2.43 9.29 -29.17
C LYS A 5 -1.66 8.91 -27.90
N LEU A 6 -0.98 9.87 -27.29
CA LEU A 6 -0.42 9.72 -25.94
C LEU A 6 -1.60 9.54 -24.97
N VAL A 7 -2.10 8.31 -24.86
CA VAL A 7 -2.95 7.89 -23.76
C VAL A 7 -1.99 7.48 -22.66
N LEU A 8 -1.90 8.29 -21.61
CA LEU A 8 -1.16 7.92 -20.41
C LEU A 8 -1.98 6.85 -19.68
N GLU A 9 -1.62 5.59 -19.88
CA GLU A 9 -2.29 4.46 -19.24
C GLU A 9 -1.88 4.36 -17.76
N ILE A 10 -2.86 4.04 -16.91
CA ILE A 10 -2.62 3.69 -15.51
C ILE A 10 -2.54 2.16 -15.37
N PRO A 11 -1.77 1.62 -14.41
CA PRO A 11 -1.64 0.17 -14.24
C PRO A 11 -3.00 -0.53 -14.04
N TYR A 12 -3.13 -1.74 -14.59
CA TYR A 12 -4.33 -2.56 -14.41
C TYR A 12 -4.67 -2.75 -12.92
N GLY A 13 -5.96 -2.62 -12.59
CA GLY A 13 -6.45 -2.71 -11.21
C GLY A 13 -6.28 -1.44 -10.37
N THR A 14 -5.76 -0.36 -10.96
CA THR A 14 -5.67 0.96 -10.30
C THR A 14 -6.72 1.93 -10.85
N ARG A 15 -7.02 2.99 -10.10
CA ARG A 15 -7.90 4.07 -10.52
C ARG A 15 -7.46 5.39 -9.93
N ASP A 16 -7.71 6.48 -10.65
CA ASP A 16 -7.58 7.83 -10.12
C ASP A 16 -8.78 8.18 -9.22
N PHE A 17 -8.52 8.96 -8.18
CA PHE A 17 -9.56 9.62 -7.39
C PHE A 17 -9.59 11.08 -7.81
N LEU A 18 -10.70 11.52 -8.41
CA LEU A 18 -10.84 12.91 -8.86
C LEU A 18 -11.30 13.83 -7.72
N PHE A 19 -11.23 15.15 -7.95
CA PHE A 19 -11.42 16.23 -6.96
C PHE A 19 -12.37 15.89 -5.79
N ALA A 20 -13.64 15.60 -6.07
CA ALA A 20 -14.65 15.30 -5.05
C ALA A 20 -14.43 13.96 -4.35
N GLU A 21 -13.99 12.93 -5.07
CA GLU A 21 -13.71 11.60 -4.51
C GLU A 21 -12.49 11.64 -3.57
N ALA A 22 -11.44 12.36 -3.96
CA ALA A 22 -10.25 12.54 -3.14
C ALA A 22 -10.57 13.29 -1.84
N SER A 23 -11.38 14.35 -1.91
CA SER A 23 -11.87 15.07 -0.73
C SER A 23 -12.69 14.15 0.18
N CYS A 24 -13.67 13.44 -0.38
CA CYS A 24 -14.53 12.52 0.37
C CYS A 24 -13.70 11.42 1.07
N LYS A 25 -12.71 10.85 0.38
CA LYS A 25 -11.79 9.87 0.95
C LYS A 25 -11.07 10.43 2.17
N ARG A 26 -10.53 11.66 2.07
CA ARG A 26 -9.80 12.31 3.16
C ARG A 26 -10.69 12.61 4.37
N ASP A 27 -11.93 13.01 4.12
CA ASP A 27 -12.90 13.28 5.19
C ASP A 27 -13.22 12.02 6.00
N ILE A 28 -13.37 10.88 5.32
CA ILE A 28 -13.60 9.58 5.96
C ILE A 28 -12.39 9.16 6.79
N GLU A 29 -11.18 9.24 6.22
CA GLU A 29 -9.93 8.92 6.93
C GLU A 29 -9.76 9.77 8.19
N THR A 30 -10.02 11.08 8.09
CA THR A 30 -9.89 12.03 9.21
C THR A 30 -10.85 11.68 10.35
N LYS A 31 -12.10 11.31 10.03
CA LYS A 31 -13.09 10.88 11.02
C LYS A 31 -12.68 9.59 11.72
N LEU A 32 -12.21 8.59 10.95
CA LEU A 32 -11.73 7.32 11.52
C LEU A 32 -10.53 7.52 12.44
N ALA A 33 -9.54 8.31 12.02
CA ALA A 33 -8.39 8.66 12.85
C ALA A 33 -8.81 9.41 14.12
N GLY A 34 -9.81 10.29 14.03
CA GLY A 34 -10.41 10.96 15.17
C GLY A 34 -11.01 9.99 16.20
N THR A 35 -11.71 8.96 15.75
CA THR A 35 -12.27 7.91 16.62
C THR A 35 -11.16 7.14 17.34
N PHE A 36 -10.11 6.71 16.63
CA PHE A 36 -9.00 5.97 17.25
C PHE A 36 -8.25 6.79 18.29
N ARG A 37 -8.01 8.08 18.03
CA ARG A 37 -7.41 9.00 19.01
C ARG A 37 -8.24 9.13 20.29
N GLN A 38 -9.57 9.19 20.17
CA GLN A 38 -10.46 9.23 21.35
C GLN A 38 -10.36 7.97 22.22
N TRP A 39 -9.93 6.86 21.63
CA TRP A 39 -9.71 5.58 22.32
C TRP A 39 -8.27 5.40 22.83
N GLY A 40 -7.42 6.43 22.70
CA GLY A 40 -6.04 6.41 23.18
C GLY A 40 -5.05 5.71 22.25
N TYR A 41 -5.41 5.47 20.99
CA TYR A 41 -4.48 4.94 19.98
C TYR A 41 -3.71 6.07 19.31
N ASP A 42 -2.41 5.84 19.12
CA ASP A 42 -1.54 6.69 18.32
C ASP A 42 -1.41 6.17 16.89
N GLU A 43 -1.33 7.10 15.94
CA GLU A 43 -1.13 6.76 14.53
C GLU A 43 0.32 6.36 14.25
N VAL A 44 0.50 5.31 13.48
CA VAL A 44 1.80 4.90 12.95
C VAL A 44 1.71 4.65 11.45
N VAL A 45 2.73 5.10 10.72
CA VAL A 45 2.85 4.90 9.28
C VAL A 45 4.12 4.13 8.99
N THR A 46 3.98 2.92 8.44
CA THR A 46 5.10 2.10 7.99
C THR A 46 5.39 2.35 6.49
N PRO A 47 6.54 1.92 5.96
CA PRO A 47 6.80 1.94 4.52
C PRO A 47 5.74 1.15 3.72
N THR A 48 5.40 1.62 2.52
CA THR A 48 4.46 0.91 1.62
C THR A 48 5.14 -0.29 0.94
N ILE A 49 6.46 -0.26 0.80
CA ILE A 49 7.30 -1.33 0.27
C ILE A 49 8.10 -1.92 1.43
N GLU A 50 8.12 -3.24 1.53
CA GLU A 50 8.85 -4.00 2.55
C GLU A 50 9.68 -5.11 1.88
N TYR A 51 10.64 -5.69 2.60
CA TYR A 51 11.30 -6.91 2.12
C TYR A 51 10.28 -8.05 2.04
N LEU A 52 10.35 -8.87 1.00
CA LEU A 52 9.44 -10.00 0.83
C LEU A 52 9.44 -10.94 2.04
N ASP A 53 10.61 -11.15 2.63
CA ASP A 53 10.78 -11.99 3.83
C ASP A 53 10.01 -11.45 5.04
N ASN A 54 9.92 -10.12 5.19
CA ASN A 54 9.12 -9.50 6.26
C ASN A 54 7.64 -9.82 6.08
N LEU A 55 7.11 -9.72 4.86
CA LEU A 55 5.68 -9.90 4.57
C LEU A 55 5.24 -11.37 4.57
N THR A 56 6.18 -12.30 4.48
CA THR A 56 5.92 -13.75 4.50
C THR A 56 6.21 -14.38 5.87
N LEU A 57 6.70 -13.59 6.83
CA LEU A 57 6.95 -14.03 8.19
C LEU A 57 5.62 -14.39 8.88
N GLY A 58 5.46 -15.65 9.32
CA GLY A 58 4.24 -16.11 10.01
C GLY A 58 3.00 -16.32 9.12
N SER A 59 3.03 -15.89 7.86
CA SER A 59 1.99 -16.16 6.87
C SER A 59 2.29 -17.42 6.07
N SER A 60 1.25 -18.09 5.55
CA SER A 60 1.48 -19.20 4.62
C SER A 60 2.13 -18.66 3.33
N ARG A 61 3.25 -19.27 2.90
CA ARG A 61 3.93 -18.97 1.62
C ARG A 61 3.00 -18.99 0.38
N SER A 62 1.79 -19.50 0.53
CA SER A 62 0.72 -19.45 -0.48
C SER A 62 0.30 -18.04 -0.89
N LEU A 63 0.59 -17.00 -0.09
CA LEU A 63 0.29 -15.61 -0.43
C LEU A 63 1.36 -14.97 -1.32
N GLU A 64 2.59 -15.48 -1.30
CA GLU A 64 3.72 -14.90 -2.03
C GLU A 64 3.47 -14.72 -3.56
N PRO A 65 2.80 -15.65 -4.27
CA PRO A 65 2.50 -15.49 -5.69
C PRO A 65 1.53 -14.35 -6.01
N GLN A 66 0.79 -13.85 -5.01
CA GLN A 66 -0.23 -12.81 -5.16
C GLN A 66 0.31 -11.42 -4.85
N LEU A 67 1.54 -11.31 -4.33
CA LEU A 67 2.15 -10.03 -3.97
C LEU A 67 2.71 -9.32 -5.20
N LEU A 68 2.54 -7.99 -5.25
CA LEU A 68 3.24 -7.16 -6.22
C LEU A 68 4.71 -7.03 -5.82
N LYS A 69 5.59 -7.72 -6.55
CA LYS A 69 7.03 -7.78 -6.29
C LYS A 69 7.79 -6.69 -7.02
N LEU A 70 8.82 -6.16 -6.38
CA LEU A 70 9.80 -5.24 -6.95
C LEU A 70 11.20 -5.78 -6.69
N PHE A 71 12.17 -5.36 -7.50
CA PHE A 71 13.58 -5.68 -7.29
C PHE A 71 14.36 -4.39 -7.10
N ASP A 72 15.18 -4.33 -6.07
CA ASP A 72 16.08 -3.20 -5.87
C ASP A 72 17.38 -3.35 -6.69
N GLN A 73 18.23 -2.32 -6.65
CA GLN A 73 19.51 -2.30 -7.37
C GLN A 73 20.49 -3.39 -6.91
N SER A 74 20.26 -3.96 -5.72
CA SER A 74 21.06 -5.03 -5.13
C SER A 74 20.41 -6.41 -5.34
N ASN A 75 19.44 -6.54 -6.26
CA ASN A 75 18.67 -7.75 -6.54
C ASN A 75 17.92 -8.33 -5.32
N ARG A 76 17.61 -7.51 -4.31
CA ARG A 76 16.74 -7.95 -3.21
C ARG A 76 15.28 -7.88 -3.64
N THR A 77 14.52 -8.91 -3.28
CA THR A 77 13.09 -8.95 -3.56
C THR A 77 12.34 -8.14 -2.51
N LEU A 78 11.68 -7.10 -2.99
CA LEU A 78 10.76 -6.26 -2.24
C LEU A 78 9.33 -6.57 -2.67
N ALA A 79 8.36 -6.18 -1.87
CA ALA A 79 6.95 -6.25 -2.26
C ALA A 79 6.14 -5.09 -1.65
N LEU A 80 5.05 -4.72 -2.31
CA LEU A 80 4.04 -3.87 -1.69
C LEU A 80 3.41 -4.61 -0.52
N ARG A 81 3.23 -3.91 0.61
CA ARG A 81 2.48 -4.45 1.74
C ARG A 81 1.05 -4.78 1.30
N HIS A 82 0.59 -5.98 1.64
CA HIS A 82 -0.78 -6.43 1.36
C HIS A 82 -1.74 -6.15 2.53
N GLU A 83 -1.19 -5.92 3.72
CA GLU A 83 -1.90 -5.63 4.95
C GLU A 83 -0.97 -4.86 5.92
N MET A 84 -1.47 -4.43 7.08
CA MET A 84 -0.76 -3.50 7.99
C MET A 84 -0.21 -4.17 9.26
N THR A 85 -0.76 -5.31 9.67
CA THR A 85 -0.43 -6.06 10.89
C THR A 85 1.03 -6.49 10.91
N THR A 86 1.54 -7.10 9.84
CA THR A 86 2.93 -7.57 9.76
C THR A 86 3.93 -6.40 9.80
N PRO A 87 3.76 -5.32 9.00
CA PRO A 87 4.57 -4.12 9.15
C PRO A 87 4.53 -3.49 10.56
N ILE A 88 3.37 -3.48 11.22
CA ILE A 88 3.22 -2.94 12.59
C ILE A 88 3.91 -3.85 13.60
N ALA A 89 3.74 -5.17 13.50
CA ALA A 89 4.35 -6.14 14.42
C ALA A 89 5.88 -6.06 14.44
N ARG A 90 6.52 -5.69 13.31
CA ARG A 90 7.98 -5.47 13.22
C ARG A 90 8.47 -4.30 14.08
N LEU A 91 7.59 -3.39 14.50
CA LEU A 91 7.97 -2.24 15.34
C LEU A 91 8.15 -2.62 16.82
N ALA A 92 7.65 -3.78 17.22
CA ALA A 92 7.69 -4.28 18.60
C ALA A 92 9.01 -4.98 18.95
#